data_AF-A0A933GAX4-F1
#
_entry.id   AF-A0A933GAX4-F1
#
_cell.length_a   1.000
_cell.length_b   1.000
_cell.length_c   1.000
_cell.angle_alpha   90.00
_cell.angle_beta   90.00
_cell.angle_gamma   90.00
#
_symmetry.space_group_name_H-M   'P 1'
#
loop_
_entity.id
_entity.type
_entity.pdbx_description
1 polymer ?
#
loop_
_entity_poly.entity_id
_entity_poly.type
_entity_poly.pdbx_seq_one_letter_code
_entity_poly.pdbx_strand_id
1 'polypeptide(L)'
;MNDSVSAPSSSKATLVKVGFIVIAVGGAIYFAGFRGRNEYAQLDTPDSAEPYGCVECGHVFNVTPAEFERLGKSGGIQSVREEGRRGRMRLRCPQCGKFGGAPALRCPNDGTTFASGGGTGRPIKCPKCGWSP
;
A
#
# COMPACT_ATOMS: atom_id res chain seq x y z
N MET A 1 7.43 -18.12 64.05
CA MET A 1 8.85 -17.83 63.85
C MET A 1 9.06 -17.77 62.35
N ASN A 2 9.10 -16.56 61.77
CA ASN A 2 9.30 -16.36 60.33
C ASN A 2 10.66 -15.70 60.15
N ASP A 3 11.66 -16.50 59.78
CA ASP A 3 12.99 -16.00 59.47
C ASP A 3 12.97 -15.27 58.13
N SER A 4 13.26 -13.96 58.21
CA SER A 4 13.39 -13.08 57.06
C SER A 4 14.76 -13.33 56.43
N VAL A 5 14.79 -14.07 55.33
CA VAL A 5 16.02 -14.25 54.53
C VAL A 5 16.37 -12.92 53.87
N SER A 6 17.26 -12.16 54.51
CA SER A 6 17.91 -10.99 53.91
C SER A 6 19.06 -11.47 53.02
N ALA A 7 18.86 -11.41 51.71
CA ALA A 7 19.93 -11.67 50.74
C ALA A 7 20.97 -10.53 50.77
N PRO A 8 22.28 -10.82 50.63
CA PRO A 8 23.30 -9.78 50.54
C PRO A 8 23.10 -8.97 49.25
N SER A 9 22.77 -7.69 49.42
CA SER A 9 22.73 -6.69 48.35
C SER A 9 24.15 -6.46 47.83
N SER A 10 24.58 -7.28 46.89
CA SER A 10 25.83 -7.07 46.15
C SER A 10 25.64 -5.92 45.18
N SER A 11 26.32 -4.80 45.45
CA SER A 11 26.29 -3.56 44.66
C SER A 11 26.58 -3.77 43.17
N LYS A 12 27.32 -4.84 42.82
CA LYS A 12 27.57 -5.27 41.44
C LYS A 12 26.31 -5.82 40.74
N ALA A 13 25.46 -6.54 41.47
CA ALA A 13 24.19 -7.05 40.93
C ALA A 13 23.17 -5.93 40.69
N THR A 14 23.22 -4.88 41.52
CA THR A 14 22.39 -3.68 41.34
C THR A 14 22.79 -2.88 40.11
N LEU A 15 24.10 -2.68 39.89
CA LEU A 15 24.62 -1.97 38.70
C LEU A 15 24.25 -2.69 37.39
N VAL A 16 24.34 -4.02 37.36
CA VAL A 16 23.96 -4.80 36.17
C VAL A 16 22.46 -4.70 35.87
N LYS A 17 21.60 -4.75 36.90
CA LYS A 17 20.15 -4.59 36.73
C LYS A 17 19.79 -3.21 36.19
N VAL A 18 20.41 -2.15 36.71
CA VAL A 18 20.16 -0.78 36.23
C VAL A 18 20.62 -0.63 34.77
N GLY A 19 21.79 -1.17 34.42
CA GLY A 19 22.26 -1.16 33.03
C GLY A 19 21.30 -1.86 32.07
N PHE A 20 20.74 -3.01 32.46
CA PHE A 20 19.78 -3.73 31.63
C PHE A 20 18.47 -2.96 31.43
N ILE A 21 17.98 -2.28 32.47
CA ILE A 21 16.78 -1.44 32.38
C ILE A 21 17.02 -0.26 31.43
N VAL A 22 18.17 0.41 31.50
CA VAL A 22 18.49 1.54 30.61
C VAL A 22 18.57 1.08 29.15
N ILE A 23 19.18 -0.08 28.88
CA ILE A 23 19.23 -0.64 27.51
C ILE A 23 17.83 -1.04 27.04
N ALA A 24 17.02 -1.67 27.88
CA ALA A 24 15.66 -2.08 27.52
C ALA A 24 14.76 -0.87 27.23
N VAL A 25 14.82 0.18 28.06
CA VAL A 25 14.05 1.41 27.87
C VAL A 25 14.56 2.18 26.66
N GLY A 26 15.89 2.31 26.51
CA GLY A 26 16.50 2.95 25.33
C GLY A 26 16.13 2.23 24.03
N GLY A 27 16.16 0.89 24.04
CA GLY A 27 15.72 0.06 22.92
C GLY A 27 14.23 0.25 22.60
N ALA A 28 13.37 0.29 23.62
CA ALA A 28 11.94 0.54 23.44
C ALA A 28 11.65 1.93 22.86
N ILE A 29 12.33 2.97 23.35
CA ILE A 29 12.19 4.35 22.83
C ILE A 29 12.70 4.45 21.39
N TYR A 30 13.85 3.85 21.10
CA TYR A 30 14.42 3.85 19.74
C TYR A 30 13.50 3.11 18.75
N PHE A 31 12.99 1.94 19.14
CA PHE A 31 12.11 1.15 18.27
C PHE A 31 10.74 1.82 18.09
N ALA A 32 10.17 2.40 19.14
CA ALA A 32 8.89 3.11 19.07
C ALA A 32 8.99 4.46 18.35
N GLY A 33 10.10 5.19 18.50
CA GLY A 33 10.24 6.57 18.01
C GLY A 33 10.92 6.72 16.66
N PHE A 34 12.00 5.97 16.40
CA PHE A 34 12.87 6.19 15.24
C PHE A 34 12.66 5.18 14.11
N ARG A 35 12.34 3.91 14.42
CA ARG A 35 12.24 2.88 13.38
C ARG A 35 10.91 2.90 12.61
N GLY A 36 9.80 3.28 13.25
CA GLY A 36 8.47 3.21 12.64
C GLY A 36 8.13 4.30 11.62
N ARG A 37 8.92 5.38 11.50
CA ARG A 37 8.51 6.57 10.72
C ARG A 37 9.07 6.66 9.30
N ASN A 38 10.20 6.02 8.99
CA ASN A 38 10.92 6.34 7.75
C ASN A 38 11.06 5.16 6.76
N GLU A 39 10.85 3.90 7.16
CA GLU A 39 11.03 2.74 6.27
C GLU A 39 9.81 2.48 5.34
N TYR A 40 8.70 3.22 5.52
CA TYR A 40 7.48 3.11 4.71
C TYR A 40 7.11 4.40 3.97
N ALA A 41 8.04 5.33 3.80
CA ALA A 41 7.83 6.45 2.87
C ALA A 41 7.79 5.87 1.44
N GLN A 42 6.62 5.41 1.04
CA GLN A 42 6.35 4.99 -0.33
C GLN A 42 6.74 6.14 -1.26
N LEU A 43 7.49 5.80 -2.31
CA LEU A 43 7.98 6.75 -3.30
C LEU A 43 6.79 7.51 -3.90
N ASP A 44 6.62 8.78 -3.50
CA ASP A 44 5.66 9.71 -4.11
C ASP A 44 6.38 10.50 -5.22
N THR A 45 7.12 9.76 -6.07
CA THR A 45 7.79 10.33 -7.23
C THR A 45 6.92 10.12 -8.48
N PRO A 46 6.90 11.07 -9.42
CA PRO A 46 6.13 10.92 -10.65
C PRO A 46 6.57 9.72 -11.49
N ASP A 47 7.84 9.30 -11.37
CA ASP A 47 8.38 8.12 -12.05
C ASP A 47 7.83 6.79 -11.51
N SER A 48 7.34 6.78 -10.26
CA SER A 48 6.72 5.60 -9.65
C SER A 48 5.22 5.50 -9.94
N ALA A 49 4.66 6.46 -10.69
CA ALA A 49 3.23 6.52 -10.93
C ALA A 49 2.82 5.48 -11.99
N GLU A 50 1.91 4.59 -11.61
CA GLU A 50 1.36 3.59 -12.52
C GLU A 50 0.12 4.15 -13.23
N PRO A 51 -0.05 3.92 -14.54
CA PRO A 51 -1.23 4.40 -15.25
C PRO A 51 -2.44 3.50 -14.98
N TYR A 52 -3.55 4.12 -14.64
CA TYR A 52 -4.87 3.51 -14.47
C TYR A 52 -5.87 4.11 -15.44
N GLY A 53 -6.77 3.27 -15.96
CA GLY A 53 -7.82 3.68 -16.88
C GLY A 53 -9.19 3.43 -16.27
N CYS A 54 -10.07 4.42 -16.32
CA CYS A 54 -11.46 4.27 -15.95
C CYS A 54 -12.24 3.58 -17.07
N VAL A 55 -12.83 2.44 -16.78
CA VAL A 55 -13.66 1.70 -17.76
C VAL A 55 -15.02 2.35 -18.02
N GLU A 56 -15.46 3.25 -17.13
CA GLU A 56 -16.76 3.92 -17.21
C GLU A 56 -16.73 5.15 -18.14
N CYS A 57 -15.66 5.94 -18.07
CA CYS A 57 -15.54 7.18 -18.84
C CYS A 57 -14.31 7.20 -19.78
N GLY A 58 -13.47 6.17 -19.76
CA GLY A 58 -12.26 6.09 -20.59
C GLY A 58 -11.10 6.98 -20.12
N HIS A 59 -11.25 7.73 -19.02
CA HIS A 59 -10.21 8.61 -18.53
C HIS A 59 -9.01 7.83 -17.99
N VAL A 60 -7.80 8.21 -18.42
CA VAL A 60 -6.54 7.65 -17.93
C VAL A 60 -5.93 8.63 -16.94
N PHE A 61 -5.54 8.11 -15.78
CA PHE A 61 -4.92 8.87 -14.69
C PHE A 61 -3.78 8.05 -14.10
N ASN A 62 -2.75 8.71 -13.59
CA ASN A 62 -1.63 8.03 -12.94
C ASN A 62 -1.87 8.00 -11.43
N VAL A 63 -1.44 6.93 -10.78
CA VAL A 63 -1.56 6.76 -9.33
C VAL A 63 -0.19 6.39 -8.77
N THR A 64 0.33 7.20 -7.86
CA THR A 64 1.56 6.84 -7.12
C THR A 64 1.25 5.78 -6.07
N PRO A 65 2.24 5.00 -5.61
CA PRO A 65 2.04 4.07 -4.51
C PRO A 65 1.39 4.75 -3.28
N ALA A 66 1.87 5.95 -2.92
CA ALA A 66 1.33 6.73 -1.82
C ALA A 66 -0.14 7.15 -2.03
N GLU A 67 -0.53 7.50 -3.26
CA GLU A 67 -1.94 7.73 -3.61
C GLU A 67 -2.78 6.46 -3.56
N PHE A 68 -2.23 5.32 -4.00
CA PHE A 68 -2.92 4.03 -3.93
C PHE A 68 -3.21 3.65 -2.47
N GLU A 69 -2.24 3.82 -1.56
CA GLU A 69 -2.43 3.56 -0.14
C GLU A 69 -3.46 4.53 0.48
N ARG A 70 -3.40 5.82 0.13
CA ARG A 70 -4.41 6.82 0.54
C ARG A 70 -5.81 6.41 0.10
N LEU A 71 -5.97 5.97 -1.15
CA LEU A 71 -7.24 5.48 -1.68
C LEU A 71 -7.70 4.21 -0.96
N GLY A 72 -6.78 3.30 -0.60
CA GLY A 72 -7.11 2.12 0.20
C GLY A 72 -7.67 2.48 1.57
N LYS A 73 -7.05 3.44 2.26
CA LYS A 73 -7.49 3.92 3.59
C LYS A 73 -8.79 4.72 3.53
N SER A 74 -9.03 5.47 2.45
CA SER A 74 -10.21 6.31 2.28
C SER A 74 -11.43 5.57 1.69
N GLY A 75 -11.33 4.26 1.43
CA GLY A 75 -12.39 3.49 0.75
C GLY A 75 -12.52 3.79 -0.75
N GLY A 76 -11.49 4.38 -1.36
CA GLY A 76 -11.37 4.62 -2.81
C GLY A 76 -11.00 3.37 -3.61
N ILE A 77 -10.84 2.20 -2.96
CA ILE A 77 -10.60 0.90 -3.60
C ILE A 77 -11.77 -0.02 -3.30
N GLN A 78 -12.35 -0.59 -4.36
CA GLN A 78 -13.43 -1.57 -4.27
C GLN A 78 -12.99 -2.89 -4.91
N SER A 79 -13.08 -4.00 -4.17
CA SER A 79 -12.94 -5.33 -4.76
C SER A 79 -14.25 -5.71 -5.44
N VAL A 80 -14.25 -5.75 -6.77
CA VAL A 80 -15.39 -6.26 -7.54
C VAL A 80 -15.24 -7.78 -7.61
N ARG A 81 -16.14 -8.50 -6.94
CA ARG A 81 -16.23 -9.95 -7.01
C ARG A 81 -17.09 -10.30 -8.23
N GLU A 82 -16.43 -10.56 -9.34
CA GLU A 82 -17.09 -11.05 -10.55
C GLU A 82 -17.24 -12.57 -10.41
N GLU A 83 -18.47 -13.07 -10.56
CA GLU A 83 -18.82 -14.48 -10.39
C GLU A 83 -17.88 -15.38 -11.21
N GLY A 84 -17.11 -16.24 -10.54
CA GLY A 84 -16.17 -17.17 -11.18
C GLY A 84 -14.76 -16.64 -11.48
N ARG A 85 -14.39 -15.40 -11.10
CA ARG A 85 -13.01 -14.89 -11.23
C ARG A 85 -12.46 -14.34 -9.90
N ARG A 86 -11.12 -14.36 -9.77
CA ARG A 86 -10.42 -13.69 -8.64
C ARG A 86 -10.88 -12.23 -8.61
N GLY A 87 -11.30 -11.76 -7.44
CA GLY A 87 -11.81 -10.40 -7.27
C GLY A 87 -10.84 -9.37 -7.83
N ARG A 88 -11.30 -8.53 -8.75
CA ARG A 88 -10.48 -7.46 -9.33
C ARG A 88 -10.66 -6.21 -8.48
N MET A 89 -9.55 -5.59 -8.08
CA MET A 89 -9.60 -4.29 -7.42
C MET A 89 -9.91 -3.22 -8.47
N ARG A 90 -10.82 -2.30 -8.12
CA ARG A 90 -11.12 -1.11 -8.90
C ARG A 90 -10.93 0.14 -8.06
N LEU A 91 -10.21 1.09 -8.63
CA LEU A 91 -10.00 2.41 -8.05
C LEU A 91 -11.16 3.34 -8.41
N ARG A 92 -11.45 4.27 -7.52
CA ARG A 92 -12.37 5.37 -7.79
C ARG A 92 -11.77 6.32 -8.82
N CYS A 93 -12.50 6.56 -9.91
CA CYS A 93 -12.06 7.50 -10.93
C CYS A 93 -12.17 8.95 -10.42
N PRO A 94 -11.13 9.79 -10.57
CA PRO A 94 -11.20 11.20 -10.16
C PRO A 94 -12.14 12.04 -11.04
N GLN A 95 -12.34 11.65 -12.31
CA GLN A 95 -13.17 12.42 -13.24
C GLN A 95 -14.68 12.15 -13.09
N CYS A 96 -15.09 10.88 -12.95
CA CYS A 96 -16.51 10.50 -12.90
C CYS A 96 -16.97 9.99 -11.53
N GLY A 97 -16.06 9.82 -10.57
CA GLY A 97 -16.37 9.39 -9.20
C GLY A 97 -16.77 7.91 -9.05
N LYS A 98 -16.87 7.15 -10.15
CA LYS A 98 -17.26 5.72 -10.16
C LYS A 98 -16.08 4.78 -9.94
N PHE A 99 -16.34 3.57 -9.44
CA PHE A 99 -15.35 2.49 -9.29
C PHE A 99 -15.09 1.78 -10.63
N GLY A 100 -14.30 2.45 -11.46
CA GLY A 100 -13.95 1.96 -12.80
C GLY A 100 -12.45 1.91 -13.07
N GLY A 101 -11.60 2.39 -12.16
CA GLY A 101 -10.15 2.44 -12.36
C GLY A 101 -9.54 1.04 -12.35
N ALA A 102 -9.13 0.55 -13.51
CA ALA A 102 -8.36 -0.66 -13.67
C ALA A 102 -6.94 -0.31 -14.15
N PRO A 103 -5.92 -1.16 -13.94
CA PRO A 103 -4.60 -0.93 -14.51
C PRO A 103 -4.70 -0.63 -16.00
N ALA A 104 -3.98 0.37 -16.50
CA ALA A 104 -3.98 0.69 -17.92
C ALA A 104 -2.89 -0.09 -18.66
N LEU A 105 -3.19 -0.50 -19.89
CA LEU A 105 -2.24 -1.10 -20.81
C LEU A 105 -1.83 -0.07 -21.85
N ARG A 106 -0.57 -0.15 -22.27
CA ARG A 106 -0.05 0.62 -23.39
C ARG A 106 -0.02 -0.27 -24.63
N CYS A 107 -0.64 0.18 -25.70
CA CYS A 107 -0.60 -0.57 -26.95
C CYS A 107 0.82 -0.53 -27.55
N PRO A 108 1.40 -1.66 -27.97
CA PRO A 108 2.72 -1.69 -28.60
C PRO A 108 2.72 -1.09 -30.01
N ASN A 109 1.57 -1.07 -30.70
CA ASN A 109 1.50 -0.62 -32.09
C ASN A 109 1.44 0.91 -32.23
N ASP A 110 0.66 1.57 -31.38
CA ASP A 110 0.39 3.01 -31.47
C ASP A 110 0.69 3.78 -30.18
N GLY A 111 1.15 3.09 -29.14
CA GLY A 111 1.54 3.71 -27.87
C GLY A 111 0.40 4.25 -27.01
N THR A 112 -0.87 4.09 -27.43
CA THR A 112 -2.04 4.57 -26.70
C THR A 112 -2.24 3.78 -25.41
N THR A 113 -2.48 4.50 -24.31
CA THR A 113 -2.78 3.91 -22.99
C THR A 113 -4.29 3.79 -22.79
N PHE A 114 -4.78 2.63 -22.36
CA PHE A 114 -6.22 2.36 -22.19
C PHE A 114 -6.47 1.34 -21.07
N ALA A 115 -7.67 1.33 -20.48
CA ALA A 115 -7.98 0.47 -19.33
C ALA A 115 -7.90 -1.04 -19.66
N SER A 116 -7.22 -1.84 -18.82
CA SER A 116 -7.15 -3.32 -18.88
C SER A 116 -8.43 -4.01 -18.39
N GLY A 117 -9.50 -3.25 -18.17
CA GLY A 117 -10.78 -3.77 -17.68
C GLY A 117 -11.82 -3.77 -18.78
N GLY A 118 -11.99 -4.88 -19.48
CA GLY A 118 -13.20 -5.10 -20.28
C GLY A 118 -14.39 -5.22 -19.35
N GLY A 119 -15.09 -4.12 -19.05
CA GLY A 119 -16.39 -4.20 -18.41
C GLY A 119 -17.34 -5.02 -19.29
N THR A 120 -18.16 -5.89 -18.69
CA THR A 120 -19.23 -6.65 -19.37
C THR A 120 -18.77 -7.60 -20.49
N GLY A 121 -17.67 -8.33 -20.29
CA GLY A 121 -17.25 -9.39 -21.23
C GLY A 121 -16.75 -8.88 -22.59
N ARG A 122 -16.50 -7.58 -22.73
CA ARG A 122 -15.92 -7.02 -23.95
C ARG A 122 -14.41 -7.26 -24.01
N PRO A 123 -13.86 -7.66 -25.17
CA PRO A 123 -12.42 -7.79 -25.33
C PRO A 123 -11.73 -6.44 -25.15
N ILE A 124 -10.61 -6.45 -24.44
CA ILE A 124 -9.76 -5.29 -24.19
C ILE A 124 -9.04 -4.98 -25.51
N LYS A 125 -9.52 -3.99 -26.27
CA LYS A 125 -8.92 -3.60 -27.55
C LYS A 125 -8.45 -2.15 -27.51
N CYS A 126 -7.31 -1.88 -28.14
CA CYS A 126 -6.84 -0.53 -28.37
C CYS A 126 -7.87 0.22 -29.23
N PRO A 127 -8.31 1.43 -28.82
CA PRO A 127 -9.34 2.18 -29.54
C PRO A 127 -8.88 2.69 -30.92
N LYS A 128 -7.57 2.77 -31.17
CA LYS A 128 -7.05 3.27 -32.45
C LYS A 128 -6.74 2.16 -33.45
N CYS A 129 -6.05 1.11 -33.02
CA CYS A 129 -5.56 0.06 -33.91
C CYS A 129 -6.26 -1.30 -33.73
N GLY A 130 -7.15 -1.44 -32.74
CA GLY A 130 -7.89 -2.67 -32.49
C GLY A 130 -7.07 -3.81 -31.86
N TRP A 131 -5.80 -3.58 -31.55
CA TRP A 131 -4.92 -4.56 -30.90
C TRP A 131 -5.47 -5.04 -29.56
N SER A 132 -5.36 -6.33 -29.28
CA SER A 132 -5.70 -6.97 -28.00
C SER A 132 -4.46 -7.70 -27.45
N PRO A 133 -4.19 -7.62 -26.14
CA PRO A 133 -3.24 -8.50 -25.47
C PRO A 133 -3.74 -9.95 -25.41
#